data_AF-A0A7S1LKA1-F1
#
_entry.id   AF-A0A7S1LKA1-F1
#
_cell.length_a   1.000
_cell.length_b   1.000
_cell.length_c   1.000
_cell.angle_alpha   90.00
_cell.angle_beta   90.00
_cell.angle_gamma   90.00
#
_symmetry.space_group_name_H-M   'P 1'
#
loop_
_entity.id
_entity.type
_entity.pdbx_description
1 polymer ?
#
loop_
_entity_poly.entity_id
_entity_poly.type
_entity_poly.pdbx_seq_one_letter_code
_entity_poly.pdbx_strand_id
1 'polypeptide(L)'
;TAFVVGAEGLREEMRLAGVAVVEPVLPSPFEEAAFRALSATLPPVGAVVVGHDEAFTYATLALASFFLQQGGEACAFIGTNPDVGNRDPSGYLVPEAGAPI
;
A
#
# COMPACT_ATOMS: atom_id res chain seq x y z
N THR A 1 -1.46 -12.04 -6.95
CA THR A 1 -0.46 -11.41 -6.10
C THR A 1 -0.77 -9.94 -5.97
N ALA A 2 -0.68 -9.37 -4.77
CA ALA A 2 -0.97 -7.97 -4.49
C ALA A 2 0.16 -7.32 -3.67
N PHE A 3 0.31 -6.00 -3.81
CA PHE A 3 1.03 -5.17 -2.85
C PHE A 3 0.00 -4.46 -1.97
N VAL A 4 0.19 -4.50 -0.66
CA VAL A 4 -0.77 -3.98 0.32
C VAL A 4 -0.17 -2.80 1.07
N VAL A 5 -0.85 -1.66 1.02
CA VAL A 5 -0.68 -0.52 1.92
C VAL A 5 -1.81 -0.61 2.93
N GLY A 6 -1.50 -1.01 4.16
CA GLY A 6 -2.53 -1.46 5.09
C GLY A 6 -1.98 -2.30 6.24
N ALA A 7 -2.74 -2.31 7.34
CA ALA A 7 -2.49 -3.09 8.54
C ALA A 7 -2.45 -4.61 8.28
N GLU A 8 -1.89 -5.37 9.23
CA GLU A 8 -1.72 -6.83 9.11
C GLU A 8 -3.04 -7.57 8.87
N GLY A 9 -4.16 -7.11 9.44
CA GLY A 9 -5.47 -7.71 9.21
C GLY A 9 -5.84 -7.79 7.73
N LEU A 10 -5.60 -6.71 6.97
CA LEU A 10 -5.87 -6.70 5.53
C LEU A 10 -4.95 -7.66 4.76
N ARG A 11 -3.70 -7.81 5.20
CA ARG A 11 -2.74 -8.75 4.59
C ARG A 11 -3.20 -10.19 4.81
N GLU A 12 -3.67 -10.49 6.01
CA GLU A 12 -4.20 -11.81 6.34
C GLU A 12 -5.46 -12.14 5.54
N GLU A 13 -6.38 -11.18 5.40
CA GLU A 13 -7.57 -11.34 4.54
C GLU A 13 -7.19 -11.68 3.09
N MET A 14 -6.16 -11.03 2.53
CA MET A 14 -5.64 -11.36 1.20
C MET A 14 -5.12 -12.80 1.14
N ARG A 15 -4.31 -13.22 2.12
CA ARG A 15 -3.77 -14.58 2.17
C ARG A 15 -4.89 -15.63 2.29
N LEU A 16 -5.90 -15.37 3.13
CA LEU A 16 -7.09 -16.23 3.28
C LEU A 16 -7.91 -16.32 1.98
N ALA A 17 -7.94 -15.26 1.18
CA ALA A 17 -8.55 -15.26 -0.15
C ALA A 17 -7.69 -15.92 -1.24
N GLY A 18 -6.52 -16.48 -0.90
CA GLY A 18 -5.59 -17.09 -1.84
C GLY A 18 -4.74 -16.09 -2.62
N VAL A 19 -4.70 -14.83 -2.20
CA VAL A 19 -3.90 -13.76 -2.81
C VAL A 19 -2.56 -13.63 -2.08
N ALA A 20 -1.47 -14.00 -2.75
CA ALA A 20 -0.13 -13.78 -2.23
C ALA A 20 0.16 -12.26 -2.07
N VAL A 21 0.76 -11.87 -0.94
CA VAL A 21 1.13 -10.48 -0.64
C VAL A 21 2.64 -10.29 -0.84
N VAL A 22 3.04 -9.23 -1.54
CA VAL A 22 4.45 -8.82 -1.69
C VAL A 22 4.83 -7.91 -0.54
N GLU A 23 5.86 -8.30 0.20
CA GLU A 23 6.28 -7.63 1.45
C GLU A 23 7.78 -7.29 1.38
N PRO A 24 8.14 -6.23 0.63
CA PRO A 24 9.53 -5.84 0.49
C PRO A 24 10.04 -5.21 1.78
N VAL A 25 11.29 -5.51 2.12
CA VAL A 25 11.99 -4.80 3.19
C VAL A 25 12.31 -3.40 2.70
N LEU A 26 11.68 -2.40 3.31
CA LEU A 26 11.88 -1.00 2.93
C LEU A 26 13.22 -0.49 3.45
N PRO A 27 14.02 0.20 2.62
CA PRO A 27 15.27 0.80 3.07
C PRO A 27 14.97 1.97 4.01
N SER A 28 15.83 2.12 5.02
CA SER A 28 15.84 3.26 5.95
C SER A 28 17.27 3.78 6.08
N PRO A 29 17.59 5.01 5.64
CA PRO A 29 16.68 5.99 5.04
C PRO A 29 16.15 5.55 3.66
N PHE A 30 14.97 6.06 3.29
CA PHE A 30 14.40 5.81 1.97
C PHE A 30 14.90 6.88 0.98
N GLU A 31 15.91 6.53 0.20
CA GLU A 31 16.54 7.39 -0.80
C GLU A 31 16.31 6.87 -2.23
N GLU A 32 16.46 7.74 -3.23
CA GLU A 32 16.21 7.37 -4.64
C GLU A 32 17.05 6.20 -5.13
N ALA A 33 18.33 6.13 -4.75
CA ALA A 33 19.21 5.05 -5.17
C ALA A 33 18.76 3.70 -4.58
N ALA A 34 18.37 3.70 -3.30
CA ALA A 34 17.85 2.52 -2.63
C ALA A 34 16.50 2.08 -3.21
N PHE A 35 15.62 3.04 -3.53
CA PHE A 35 14.36 2.78 -4.23
C PHE A 35 14.57 2.14 -5.60
N ARG A 36 15.49 2.68 -6.42
CA ARG A 36 15.81 2.12 -7.75
C ARG A 36 16.37 0.71 -7.66
N ALA A 37 17.26 0.46 -6.70
CA ALA A 37 17.84 -0.87 -6.48
C ALA A 37 16.77 -1.88 -6.06
N LEU A 38 15.90 -1.50 -5.12
CA LEU A 38 14.79 -2.34 -4.65
C LEU A 38 13.81 -2.63 -5.79
N SER A 39 13.31 -1.60 -6.47
CA SER A 39 12.27 -1.73 -7.50
C SER A 39 12.70 -2.58 -8.70
N ALA A 40 13.99 -2.55 -9.06
CA ALA A 40 14.55 -3.41 -10.10
C ALA A 40 14.46 -4.92 -9.79
N THR A 41 14.27 -5.30 -8.52
CA THR A 41 14.19 -6.71 -8.09
C THR A 41 12.77 -7.19 -7.84
N LEU A 42 11.78 -6.30 -7.81
CA LEU A 42 10.42 -6.63 -7.43
C LEU A 42 9.63 -7.21 -8.61
N PRO A 43 8.93 -8.34 -8.43
CA PRO A 43 8.08 -8.90 -9.47
C PRO A 43 6.84 -8.01 -9.66
N PRO A 44 6.21 -8.01 -10.86
CA PRO A 44 4.95 -7.32 -11.05
C PRO A 44 3.87 -7.89 -10.12
N VAL A 45 2.94 -7.03 -9.71
CA VAL A 45 1.73 -7.40 -8.96
C VAL A 45 0.49 -7.17 -9.81
N GLY A 46 -0.57 -7.92 -9.53
CA GLY A 46 -1.86 -7.74 -10.22
C GLY A 46 -2.79 -6.73 -9.54
N ALA A 47 -2.45 -6.29 -8.32
CA ALA A 47 -3.19 -5.27 -7.61
C ALA A 47 -2.32 -4.54 -6.59
N VAL A 48 -2.63 -3.25 -6.40
CA VAL A 48 -2.27 -2.47 -5.22
C VAL A 48 -3.54 -2.25 -4.41
N VAL A 49 -3.56 -2.75 -3.18
CA VAL A 49 -4.69 -2.66 -2.26
C VAL A 49 -4.34 -1.67 -1.15
N VAL A 50 -5.20 -0.68 -0.94
CA VAL A 50 -5.01 0.40 0.03
C VAL A 50 -6.11 0.35 1.08
N GLY A 51 -5.71 0.26 2.34
CA GLY A 51 -6.60 0.41 3.48
C GLY A 51 -5.95 1.22 4.57
N HIS A 52 -6.55 1.16 5.75
CA HIS A 52 -6.03 1.82 6.94
C HIS A 52 -4.63 1.29 7.30
N ASP A 53 -3.66 2.20 7.46
CA ASP A 53 -2.27 1.88 7.76
C ASP A 53 -1.65 2.95 8.69
N GLU A 54 -1.49 2.62 9.97
CA GLU A 54 -0.83 3.49 10.93
C GLU A 54 0.68 3.64 10.67
N ALA A 55 1.28 2.69 9.94
CA ALA A 55 2.69 2.69 9.57
C ALA A 55 2.91 3.24 8.15
N PHE A 56 1.93 3.94 7.58
CA PHE A 56 2.04 4.55 6.26
C PHE A 56 3.27 5.46 6.16
N THR A 57 4.08 5.27 5.11
CA THR A 57 5.27 6.08 4.85
C THR A 57 5.34 6.53 3.40
N TYR A 58 6.21 7.49 3.11
CA TYR A 58 6.53 7.83 1.73
C TYR A 58 7.06 6.62 0.94
N ALA A 59 7.78 5.69 1.60
CA ALA A 59 8.33 4.50 0.96
C ALA A 59 7.23 3.53 0.47
N THR A 60 6.19 3.31 1.27
CA THR A 60 5.04 2.49 0.87
C THR A 60 4.26 3.15 -0.26
N LEU A 61 4.09 4.48 -0.21
CA LEU A 61 3.45 5.24 -1.29
C LEU A 61 4.23 5.16 -2.61
N ALA A 62 5.56 5.31 -2.56
CA ALA A 62 6.43 5.24 -3.73
C ALA A 62 6.38 3.86 -4.40
N LEU A 63 6.36 2.78 -3.61
CA LEU A 63 6.21 1.42 -4.14
C LEU A 63 4.81 1.16 -4.71
N ALA A 64 3.75 1.65 -4.05
CA ALA A 64 2.39 1.57 -4.59
C ALA A 64 2.32 2.24 -5.98
N SER A 65 2.86 3.44 -6.10
CA SER A 65 2.94 4.16 -7.38
C SER A 65 3.78 3.41 -8.42
N PHE A 66 4.93 2.85 -8.03
CA PHE A 66 5.77 2.02 -8.90
C PHE A 66 5.01 0.81 -9.45
N PHE A 67 4.32 0.05 -8.60
CA PHE A 67 3.60 -1.15 -9.02
C PHE A 67 2.43 -0.84 -9.95
N LEU A 68 1.71 0.26 -9.71
CA LEU A 68 0.66 0.73 -10.61
C LEU A 68 1.22 1.12 -11.98
N GLN A 69 2.32 1.86 -12.01
CA GLN A 69 2.99 2.25 -13.27
C GLN A 69 3.57 1.04 -14.02
N GLN A 70 4.18 0.09 -13.31
CA GLN A 70 4.76 -1.12 -13.89
C GLN A 70 3.69 -2.02 -14.51
N GLY A 71 2.55 -2.20 -13.81
CA GLY A 71 1.49 -3.09 -14.25
C GLY A 71 0.50 -2.46 -15.23
N GLY A 72 0.37 -1.13 -15.24
CA GLY A 72 -0.56 -0.41 -16.11
C GLY A 72 -1.98 -0.94 -15.96
N GLU A 73 -2.64 -1.23 -17.07
CA GLU A 73 -4.01 -1.76 -17.10
C GLU A 73 -4.14 -3.16 -16.48
N ALA A 74 -3.03 -3.91 -16.31
CA ALA A 74 -3.02 -5.22 -15.70
C ALA A 74 -2.90 -5.19 -14.17
N CYS A 75 -2.73 -4.00 -13.56
CA CYS A 75 -2.65 -3.83 -12.12
C CYS A 75 -3.83 -3.02 -11.60
N ALA A 76 -4.71 -3.66 -10.83
CA ALA A 76 -5.86 -3.00 -10.24
C ALA A 76 -5.44 -2.08 -9.09
N PHE A 77 -6.06 -0.91 -8.98
CA PHE A 77 -5.97 -0.05 -7.81
C PHE A 77 -7.25 -0.16 -6.99
N ILE A 78 -7.14 -0.64 -5.75
CA ILE A 78 -8.31 -0.98 -4.91
C ILE A 78 -8.19 -0.29 -3.56
N GLY A 79 -9.12 0.62 -3.27
CA GLY A 79 -9.32 1.15 -1.92
C GLY A 79 -10.32 0.29 -1.15
N THR A 80 -10.05 -0.01 0.11
CA THR A 80 -10.98 -0.75 0.98
C THR A 80 -12.22 0.06 1.35
N ASN A 81 -12.10 1.39 1.40
CA ASN A 81 -13.19 2.33 1.59
C ASN A 81 -12.81 3.71 0.99
N PRO A 82 -13.79 4.56 0.64
CA PRO A 82 -13.55 5.91 0.12
C PRO A 82 -13.58 7.00 1.21
N ASP A 83 -13.65 6.63 2.50
CA ASP A 83 -13.88 7.59 3.57
C ASP A 83 -12.65 8.47 3.77
N VAL A 84 -12.84 9.79 3.75
CA VAL A 84 -11.76 10.76 3.88
C VAL A 84 -11.23 10.88 5.32
N GLY A 85 -12.03 10.42 6.28
CA GLY A 85 -11.66 10.45 7.69
C GLY A 85 -12.76 9.90 8.59
N ASN A 86 -12.38 9.58 9.82
CA ASN A 86 -13.27 9.07 10.86
C ASN A 86 -13.01 9.82 12.18
N ARG A 87 -13.96 9.80 13.11
CA ARG A 87 -13.76 10.40 14.43
C ARG A 87 -13.16 9.37 15.39
N ASP A 88 -12.09 9.74 16.05
CA ASP A 88 -11.57 8.97 17.18
C ASP A 88 -12.53 9.04 18.39
N PRO A 89 -12.36 8.20 19.41
CA PRO A 89 -13.20 8.23 20.62
C PRO A 89 -13.19 9.58 21.37
N SER A 90 -12.15 10.40 21.16
CA SER A 90 -12.02 11.74 21.72
C SER A 90 -12.77 12.82 20.91
N GLY A 91 -13.25 12.47 19.71
CA GLY A 91 -13.99 13.34 18.80
C GLY A 91 -13.15 14.05 17.73
N TYR A 92 -11.82 13.85 17.71
CA TYR A 92 -10.93 14.38 16.67
C TYR A 92 -11.15 13.65 15.34
N LEU A 93 -11.16 14.41 14.23
CA LEU A 93 -11.20 13.83 12.90
C LEU A 93 -9.78 13.36 12.54
N VAL A 94 -9.63 12.06 12.30
CA VAL A 94 -8.40 11.43 11.83
C VAL A 94 -8.55 11.07 10.35
N PRO A 95 -7.46 11.13 9.56
CA PRO A 95 -7.50 10.69 8.17
C PRO A 95 -7.77 9.18 8.07
N GLU A 96 -8.50 8.80 7.04
CA GLU A 96 -8.74 7.40 6.65
C GLU A 96 -8.22 7.16 5.23
N ALA A 97 -8.41 5.94 4.72
CA ALA A 97 -7.85 5.50 3.43
C ALA A 97 -8.22 6.37 2.22
N GLY A 98 -9.34 7.10 2.27
CA GLY A 98 -9.79 8.02 1.22
C GLY A 98 -9.30 9.47 1.37
N ALA A 99 -8.49 9.78 2.40
CA ALA A 99 -8.04 11.14 2.64
C ALA A 99 -7.28 11.71 1.44
N PRO A 100 -7.65 12.90 0.92
CA PRO A 100 -6.88 13.55 -0.12
C PRO A 100 -5.54 14.04 0.44
N ILE A 101 -4.46 13.81 -0.31
CA ILE A 101 -3.14 14.42 -0.10
C ILE A 101 -3.12 15.86 -0.58
#